data_AF-A0A1Q4V5T8-F1
#
_entry.id   AF-A0A1Q4V5T8-F1
#
_cell.length_a   1.000
_cell.length_b   1.000
_cell.length_c   1.000
_cell.angle_alpha   90.00
_cell.angle_beta   90.00
_cell.angle_gamma   90.00
#
_symmetry.space_group_name_H-M   'P 1'
#
loop_
_entity.id
_entity.type
_entity.pdbx_description
1 polymer ?
#
loop_
_entity_poly.entity_id
_entity_poly.type
_entity_poly.pdbx_seq_one_letter_code
_entity_poly.pdbx_strand_id
1 'polypeptide(L)' 'MSSSSHGHTPAAWAGVIIAFVGFCVAGVFMVMANTAGFWVGMAILGLSPVVGGIMSVMGMGQKRPRELMPTEG' A
#
# COMPACT_ATOMS: atom_id res chain seq x y z
N MET A 1 -25.83 -4.17 -4.60
CA MET A 1 -25.34 -2.85 -5.07
C MET A 1 -24.24 -2.43 -4.11
N SER A 2 -23.13 -1.86 -4.60
CA SER A 2 -21.93 -1.49 -3.82
C SER A 2 -22.24 -0.50 -2.69
N SER A 3 -22.81 -1.02 -1.60
CA SER A 3 -23.11 -0.31 -0.37
C SER A 3 -21.92 -0.41 0.57
N SER A 4 -21.58 0.72 1.20
CA SER A 4 -20.38 0.93 2.01
C SER A 4 -19.10 1.15 1.20
N SER A 5 -19.00 2.28 0.50
CA SER A 5 -17.71 2.74 -0.03
C SER A 5 -16.84 3.36 1.07
N HIS A 6 -16.48 2.53 2.06
CA HIS A 6 -15.56 2.79 3.18
C HIS A 6 -14.08 2.68 2.75
N GLY A 7 -13.79 2.92 1.46
CA GLY A 7 -12.49 2.70 0.83
C GLY A 7 -12.09 3.77 -0.19
N HIS A 8 -12.68 4.97 -0.13
CA HIS A 8 -12.36 6.08 -1.05
C HIS A 8 -11.35 7.08 -0.51
N THR A 9 -10.54 6.69 0.48
CA THR A 9 -9.35 7.50 0.75
C THR A 9 -8.28 7.02 -0.24
N PRO A 10 -7.91 7.79 -1.29
CA PRO A 10 -6.84 7.40 -2.22
C PRO A 10 -5.53 7.04 -1.49
N ALA A 11 -5.38 7.45 -0.23
CA ALA A 11 -4.33 7.01 0.67
C ALA A 11 -4.25 5.49 0.92
N ALA A 12 -5.37 4.78 0.97
CA ALA A 12 -5.33 3.33 1.19
C ALA A 12 -4.78 2.57 -0.03
N TRP A 13 -4.99 3.11 -1.23
CA TRP A 13 -4.68 2.41 -2.48
C TRP A 13 -3.39 2.89 -3.16
N ALA A 14 -2.90 4.09 -2.84
CA ALA A 14 -1.67 4.62 -3.40
C ALA A 14 -0.45 3.72 -3.11
N GLY A 15 -0.28 3.26 -1.87
CA GLY A 15 0.82 2.35 -1.52
C GLY A 15 0.77 1.03 -2.30
N VAL A 16 -0.44 0.47 -2.48
CA VAL A 16 -0.65 -0.79 -3.21
C VAL A 16 -0.35 -0.63 -4.70
N ILE A 17 -0.78 0.46 -5.32
CA ILE A 17 -0.48 0.75 -6.73
C ILE A 17 1.03 0.90 -6.94
N ILE A 18 1.71 1.64 -6.05
CA ILE A 18 3.17 1.84 -6.14
C ILE A 18 3.91 0.50 -5.98
N ALA A 19 3.49 -0.34 -5.03
CA ALA A 19 4.06 -1.68 -4.88
C ALA A 19 3.81 -2.54 -6.12
N PHE A 20 2.60 -2.50 -6.68
CA PHE A 20 2.26 -3.28 -7.85
C PHE A 20 3.10 -2.89 -9.08
N VAL A 21 3.24 -1.59 -9.33
CA VAL A 21 4.08 -1.06 -10.42
C VAL A 21 5.54 -1.44 -10.20
N GLY A 22 6.08 -1.24 -9.00
CA GLY A 22 7.47 -1.61 -8.69
C GLY A 22 7.74 -3.11 -8.88
N PHE A 23 6.80 -3.96 -8.47
CA PHE A 23 6.89 -5.41 -8.65
C PHE A 23 6.87 -5.80 -10.13
N CYS A 24 5.95 -5.24 -10.93
CA CYS A 24 5.90 -5.49 -12.37
C CYS A 24 7.19 -5.05 -13.08
N VAL A 25 7.70 -3.85 -12.75
CA VAL A 25 8.95 -3.32 -13.33
C VAL A 25 10.13 -4.21 -12.96
N ALA A 26 10.27 -4.59 -11.68
CA ALA A 26 11.32 -5.49 -11.24
C ALA A 26 11.23 -6.86 -11.93
N GLY A 27 10.02 -7.42 -12.07
CA GLY A 27 9.79 -8.69 -12.75
C GLY A 27 10.19 -8.68 -14.22
N VAL A 28 9.83 -7.62 -14.96
CA VAL A 28 10.21 -7.46 -16.37
C VAL A 28 11.74 -7.39 -16.53
N PHE A 29 12.42 -6.60 -15.71
CA PHE A 29 13.87 -6.46 -15.80
C PHE A 29 14.64 -7.69 -15.27
N MET A 30 14.05 -8.45 -14.33
CA MET A 30 14.59 -9.73 -13.90
C MET A 30 14.60 -10.74 -15.05
N VAL A 31 13.51 -10.81 -15.85
CA VAL A 31 13.42 -11.68 -17.03
C VAL A 31 14.39 -11.24 -18.13
N MET A 32 14.59 -9.93 -18.30
CA MET A 32 15.55 -9.37 -19.28
C MET A 32 17.02 -9.49 -18.84
N ALA A 33 17.32 -10.17 -17.72
CA ALA A 33 18.66 -10.27 -17.12
C ALA A 33 19.37 -8.91 -16.94
N ASN A 34 18.59 -7.83 -16.75
CA ASN A 34 19.11 -6.48 -16.63
C ASN A 34 19.17 -6.08 -15.15
N THR A 35 20.35 -6.25 -14.55
CA THR A 35 20.57 -5.98 -13.13
C THR A 35 20.29 -4.52 -12.76
N ALA A 36 20.59 -3.56 -13.66
CA ALA A 36 20.33 -2.14 -13.42
C ALA A 36 18.82 -1.85 -13.34
N GLY A 37 18.03 -2.38 -14.29
CA GLY A 37 16.58 -2.23 -14.30
C GLY A 37 15.89 -2.93 -13.13
N PHE A 38 16.43 -4.06 -12.66
CA PHE A 38 15.94 -4.74 -11.45
C PHE A 38 16.08 -3.84 -10.21
N TRP A 39 17.23 -3.19 -10.02
CA TRP A 39 17.44 -2.27 -8.90
C TRP A 39 16.56 -1.03 -8.98
N VAL A 40 16.26 -0.53 -10.19
CA VAL A 40 15.26 0.53 -10.39
C VAL A 40 13.87 0.07 -9.92
N GLY A 41 13.45 -1.15 -10.27
CA GLY A 41 12.20 -1.73 -9.77
C GLY A 41 12.18 -1.90 -8.25
N MET A 42 13.29 -2.33 -7.65
CA MET A 42 13.44 -2.43 -6.18
C MET A 42 13.38 -1.06 -5.49
N ALA A 43 13.94 0.00 -6.08
CA ALA A 43 13.82 1.35 -5.56
C ALA A 43 12.35 1.83 -5.55
N ILE A 44 11.59 1.52 -6.60
CA ILE A 44 10.14 1.82 -6.68
C ILE A 44 9.36 1.02 -5.63
N LEU A 45 9.67 -0.27 -5.45
CA LEU A 45 9.08 -1.07 -4.37
C LEU A 45 9.39 -0.50 -2.99
N GLY A 46 10.63 -0.06 -2.76
CA GLY A 46 11.05 0.57 -1.51
C GLY A 46 10.32 1.88 -1.21
N LEU A 47 9.85 2.60 -2.24
CA LEU A 47 9.05 3.83 -2.08
C LEU A 47 7.59 3.55 -1.67
N SER A 48 7.06 2.35 -1.93
CA SER A 48 5.70 1.97 -1.51
C SER A 48 5.45 2.08 0.00
N PRO A 49 6.27 1.49 0.89
CA PRO A 49 6.09 1.62 2.34
C PRO A 49 6.35 3.04 2.84
N VAL A 50 7.18 3.83 2.15
CA VAL A 50 7.39 5.25 2.47
C VAL A 50 6.08 6.01 2.31
N VAL A 51 5.37 5.80 1.19
CA VAL A 51 4.06 6.43 0.94
C VAL A 51 3.00 5.92 1.92
N GLY A 52 2.97 4.62 2.22
CA GLY A 52 2.10 4.05 3.25
C GLY A 52 2.37 4.62 4.65
N GLY A 53 3.64 4.84 4.99
CA GLY A 53 4.09 5.47 6.23
C GLY A 53 3.66 6.93 6.32
N ILE A 54 3.87 7.72 5.25
CA ILE A 54 3.41 9.11 5.16
C ILE A 54 1.89 9.18 5.33
N MET A 55 1.14 8.26 4.73
CA MET A 55 -0.32 8.19 4.85
C MET A 55 -0.80 7.79 6.24
N SER A 56 -0.04 6.94 6.94
CA SER A 56 -0.26 6.63 8.35
C SER A 56 -0.03 7.85 9.24
N VAL A 57 1.04 8.62 8.98
CA VAL A 57 1.40 9.85 9.71
C VAL A 57 0.39 10.96 9.45
N MET A 58 -0.19 11.05 8.25
CA MET A 58 -1.26 11.99 7.90
C MET A 58 -2.61 11.65 8.59
N GLY A 59 -2.67 10.65 9.47
CA GLY A 59 -3.85 10.34 10.27
C GLY A 59 -4.94 9.54 9.54
N MET A 60 -4.65 9.08 8.32
CA MET A 60 -5.54 8.23 7.51
C MET A 60 -5.39 6.74 7.83
N GLY A 61 -4.45 6.38 8.71
CA GLY A 61 -4.35 5.04 9.31
C GLY A 61 -5.53 4.81 10.26
N GLN A 62 -6.50 4.01 9.81
CA GLN A 62 -7.72 3.64 10.53
C GLN A 62 -7.48 3.47 12.05
N LYS A 63 -8.01 4.40 12.85
CA LYS A 63 -8.13 4.20 14.31
C LYS A 63 -9.17 3.11 14.51
N ARG A 64 -8.74 1.92 14.93
CA ARG A 64 -9.66 0.84 15.36
C ARG A 64 -10.64 1.40 16.38
N PRO A 65 -11.96 1.45 16.12
CA PRO A 65 -12.92 1.47 17.19
C PRO A 65 -12.86 0.07 17.78
N ARG A 66 -12.04 -0.11 18.81
CA ARG A 66 -12.22 -1.24 19.71
C ARG A 66 -13.43 -0.86 20.56
N GLU A 67 -14.61 -1.04 19.97
CA GLU A 67 -15.87 -0.91 20.67
C GLU A 67 -15.85 -1.98 21.77
N LEU A 68 -15.64 -1.51 22.99
CA LEU A 68 -15.79 -2.29 24.20
C LEU A 68 -17.28 -2.64 24.27
N MET A 69 -17.66 -3.80 23.77
CA MET A 69 -18.99 -4.34 24.01
C MET A 69 -19.08 -4.60 25.52
N PRO A 70 -19.97 -3.91 26.28
CA PRO A 70 -20.19 -4.26 27.68
C PRO A 70 -20.71 -5.69 27.74
N THR A 71 -20.09 -6.48 28.62
CA THR A 71 -20.57 -7.81 29.01
C THR A 71 -21.82 -7.58 29.87
N GLU A 72 -23.00 -7.63 29.26
CA GLU A 72 -24.27 -7.66 29.97
C GLU A 72 -24.63 -9.14 30.23
N GLY A 73 -24.76 -9.50 31.51
CA GLY A 73 -25.09 -10.85 32.00
C GLY A 73 -26.57 -11.17 32.02
#